data_AF-A0A2H5Q9E7-F1
#
_entry.id   AF-A0A2H5Q9E7-F1
#
_cell.length_a   1.000
_cell.length_b   1.000
_cell.length_c   1.000
_cell.angle_alpha   90.00
_cell.angle_beta   90.00
_cell.angle_gamma   90.00
#
_symmetry.space_group_name_H-M   'P 1'
#
loop_
_entity.id
_entity.type
_entity.pdbx_description
1 polymer ?
#
loop_
_entity_poly.entity_id
_entity_poly.type
_entity_poly.pdbx_seq_one_letter_code
_entity_poly.pdbx_strand_id
1 'polypeptide(L)'
;MGRGKVELKRIENKTNRQVTFSKRKNGILKKAFELSVLCDAEIALVIFSPSGKAYHYASDHHTMDKIIARYRREVGQLNSADQRSRLVQLWKSEIEKLERSVETMEARLRHLTGEDLSSLSIKDLKKLERQLKIGVERIRSKKIKMYDEMAPTEAEEQCLWCIPTN
;
A
#
# COMPACT_ATOMS: atom_id res chain seq x y z
N MET A 1 33.45 43.68 16.37
CA MET A 1 32.41 43.34 17.37
C MET A 1 32.43 41.84 17.64
N GLY A 2 32.86 41.41 18.83
CA GLY A 2 32.93 40.00 19.19
C GLY A 2 31.54 39.37 19.31
N ARG A 3 31.41 38.10 18.93
CA ARG A 3 30.16 37.33 19.10
C ARG A 3 30.10 36.81 20.53
N GLY A 4 29.01 37.10 21.25
CA GLY A 4 28.74 36.51 22.57
C GLY A 4 28.48 35.00 22.49
N LYS A 5 28.68 34.30 23.61
CA LYS A 5 28.35 32.87 23.75
C LYS A 5 26.83 32.68 23.56
N VAL A 6 26.45 31.65 22.79
CA VAL A 6 25.05 31.30 22.53
C VAL A 6 24.77 29.92 23.11
N GLU A 7 23.62 29.74 23.75
CA GLU A 7 23.15 28.44 24.23
C GLU A 7 22.80 27.49 23.08
N LEU A 8 23.07 26.19 23.25
CA LEU A 8 22.74 25.16 22.27
C LEU A 8 21.27 24.72 22.40
N LYS A 9 20.35 25.61 22.03
CA LYS A 9 18.91 25.36 21.96
C LYS A 9 18.32 25.94 20.68
N ARG A 10 17.05 25.60 20.38
CA ARG A 10 16.33 26.18 19.24
C ARG A 10 16.24 27.70 19.39
N ILE A 11 16.61 28.44 18.34
CA ILE A 11 16.48 29.89 18.31
C ILE A 11 15.01 30.22 18.02
N GLU A 12 14.30 30.84 18.96
CA GLU A 12 12.85 31.09 18.80
C GLU A 12 12.54 32.20 17.78
N ASN A 13 13.30 33.31 17.82
CA ASN A 13 13.14 34.41 16.87
C ASN A 13 13.42 33.93 15.43
N LYS A 14 12.40 34.01 14.56
CA LYS A 14 12.45 33.50 13.18
C LYS A 14 13.55 34.16 12.34
N THR A 15 13.71 35.48 12.43
CA THR A 15 14.71 36.24 11.68
C THR A 15 16.12 35.86 12.11
N ASN A 16 16.38 35.81 13.42
CA ASN A 16 17.68 35.39 13.95
C ASN A 16 17.97 33.94 13.55
N ARG A 17 16.98 33.04 13.65
CA ARG A 17 17.12 31.64 13.23
C ARG A 17 17.47 31.52 11.76
N GLN A 18 16.85 32.30 10.86
CA GLN A 18 17.16 32.29 9.44
C GLN A 18 18.59 32.78 9.15
N VAL A 19 19.00 33.89 9.77
CA VAL A 19 20.36 34.43 9.61
C VAL A 19 21.40 33.45 10.17
N THR A 20 21.14 32.86 11.33
CA THR A 20 22.02 31.85 11.93
C THR A 20 22.06 30.59 11.08
N PHE A 21 20.95 30.12 10.53
CA PHE A 21 20.90 28.99 9.61
C PHE A 21 21.82 29.24 8.40
N SER A 22 21.67 30.38 7.72
CA SER A 22 22.52 30.72 6.56
C SER A 22 24.02 30.74 6.92
N LYS A 23 24.38 31.35 8.06
CA LYS A 23 25.77 31.43 8.52
C LYS A 23 26.33 30.06 8.93
N ARG A 24 25.60 29.28 9.73
CA ARG A 24 26.03 27.96 10.19
C ARG A 24 26.07 26.94 9.05
N LYS A 25 25.08 26.97 8.15
CA LYS A 25 25.06 26.16 6.92
C LYS A 25 26.30 26.41 6.08
N ASN A 26 26.65 27.66 5.83
CA ASN A 26 27.87 27.97 5.07
C ASN A 26 29.14 27.59 5.84
N GLY A 27 29.15 27.74 7.17
CA GLY A 27 30.27 27.31 8.00
C GLY A 27 30.53 25.80 7.95
N ILE A 28 29.49 24.98 8.11
CA ILE A 28 29.62 23.52 8.04
C ILE A 28 30.01 23.05 6.64
N LEU A 29 29.48 23.69 5.59
CA LEU A 29 29.86 23.40 4.20
C LEU A 29 31.35 23.66 3.96
N LYS A 30 31.87 24.79 4.45
CA LYS A 30 33.32 25.08 4.38
C LYS A 30 34.15 24.05 5.13
N LYS A 31 33.72 23.64 6.32
CA LYS A 31 34.42 22.61 7.09
C LYS A 31 34.38 21.23 6.43
N ALA A 32 33.25 20.86 5.83
CA ALA A 32 33.14 19.63 5.04
C ALA A 32 34.08 19.68 3.83
N PHE A 33 34.17 20.81 3.15
CA PHE A 33 35.11 21.01 2.04
C PHE A 33 36.57 20.90 2.49
N GLU A 34 36.96 21.64 3.54
CA GLU A 34 38.31 21.59 4.12
C GLU A 34 38.70 20.14 4.47
N LEU A 35 37.81 19.41 5.14
CA LEU A 35 38.06 18.02 5.51
C LEU A 35 38.19 17.10 4.29
N SER A 36 37.34 17.28 3.26
CA SER A 36 37.42 16.45 2.05
C SER A 36 38.74 16.65 1.31
N VAL A 37 39.26 17.88 1.26
CA VAL A 37 40.52 18.19 0.58
C VAL A 37 41.73 17.78 1.42
N LEU A 38 41.74 18.08 2.72
CA LEU A 38 42.91 17.83 3.58
C LEU A 38 43.16 16.34 3.83
N CYS A 39 42.11 15.52 3.84
CA CYS A 39 42.19 14.12 4.21
C CYS A 39 41.78 13.17 3.08
N ASP A 40 41.57 13.67 1.86
CA ASP A 40 41.05 12.90 0.72
C ASP A 40 39.79 12.08 1.09
N ALA A 41 38.90 12.72 1.85
CA ALA A 41 37.72 12.08 2.41
C ALA A 41 36.49 12.35 1.53
N GLU A 42 35.77 11.30 1.15
CA GLU A 42 34.46 11.43 0.51
C GLU A 42 33.42 11.88 1.53
N ILE A 43 32.84 13.07 1.33
CA ILE A 43 31.87 13.66 2.26
C ILE A 43 30.60 14.05 1.52
N ALA A 44 29.47 13.66 2.08
CA ALA A 44 28.13 14.08 1.68
C ALA A 44 27.41 14.74 2.85
N LEU A 45 26.78 15.90 2.61
CA LEU A 45 25.96 16.61 3.58
C LEU A 45 24.61 16.97 2.96
N VAL A 46 23.52 16.68 3.68
CA VAL A 46 22.15 17.03 3.29
C VAL A 46 21.50 17.80 4.43
N ILE A 47 20.90 18.95 4.12
CA ILE A 47 20.27 19.84 5.09
C ILE A 47 18.89 20.24 4.58
N PHE A 48 17.85 19.91 5.34
CA PHE A 48 16.51 20.41 5.10
C PHE A 48 16.23 21.60 6.01
N SER A 49 15.84 22.71 5.40
CA SER A 49 15.35 23.87 6.16
C SER A 49 13.92 23.64 6.63
N PRO A 50 13.46 24.35 7.70
CA PRO A 50 12.07 24.27 8.14
C PRO A 50 11.03 24.71 7.11
N SER A 51 11.45 25.39 6.04
CA SER A 51 10.59 25.74 4.91
C SER A 51 10.50 24.65 3.83
N GLY A 52 11.10 23.47 4.07
CA GLY A 52 11.11 22.35 3.15
C GLY A 52 12.19 22.43 2.06
N LYS A 53 12.94 23.53 1.96
CA LYS A 53 14.04 23.62 0.99
C LYS A 53 15.20 22.73 1.39
N ALA A 54 15.65 21.91 0.47
CA ALA A 54 16.83 21.06 0.60
C ALA A 54 18.09 21.80 0.14
N TYR A 55 19.18 21.60 0.86
CA TYR A 55 20.52 22.04 0.52
C TYR A 55 21.44 20.83 0.64
N HIS A 56 22.35 20.67 -0.30
CA HIS A 56 23.27 19.55 -0.28
C HIS A 56 24.67 19.96 -0.71
N TYR A 57 25.65 19.14 -0.32
CA TYR A 57 27.03 19.22 -0.73
C TYR A 57 27.60 17.81 -0.87
N ALA A 58 28.39 17.61 -1.92
CA ALA A 58 29.18 16.42 -2.15
C ALA A 58 30.59 16.87 -2.53
N SER A 59 31.61 16.14 -2.07
CA SER A 59 33.00 16.38 -2.43
C SER A 59 33.23 16.26 -3.94
N ASP A 60 34.04 17.15 -4.53
CA ASP A 60 34.16 17.42 -5.98
C ASP A 60 34.39 16.18 -6.88
N HIS A 61 35.03 15.12 -6.38
CA HIS A 61 35.30 13.92 -7.17
C HIS A 61 34.08 12.99 -7.34
N HIS A 62 33.00 13.21 -6.58
CA HIS A 62 31.85 12.31 -6.53
C HIS A 62 30.52 13.06 -6.53
N THR A 63 29.55 12.57 -7.31
CA THR A 63 28.17 13.04 -7.22
C THR A 63 27.55 12.54 -5.91
N MET A 64 26.59 13.31 -5.38
CA MET A 64 25.82 12.93 -4.20
C MET A 64 25.26 11.49 -4.30
N ASP A 65 24.76 11.12 -5.48
CA ASP A 65 24.22 9.78 -5.75
C ASP A 65 25.27 8.67 -5.58
N LYS A 66 26.53 8.92 -5.98
CA LYS A 66 27.62 7.94 -5.83
C LYS A 66 27.93 7.69 -4.35
N ILE A 67 28.04 8.76 -3.55
CA ILE A 67 28.32 8.65 -2.11
C ILE A 67 27.16 7.96 -1.39
N ILE A 68 25.91 8.33 -1.71
CA ILE A 68 24.72 7.68 -1.15
C ILE A 68 24.67 6.19 -1.55
N ALA A 69 24.98 5.86 -2.81
CA ALA A 69 25.01 4.48 -3.26
C ALA A 69 26.09 3.67 -2.53
N ARG A 70 27.27 4.26 -2.30
CA ARG A 70 28.35 3.65 -1.51
C ARG A 70 27.91 3.41 -0.06
N TYR A 71 27.35 4.42 0.61
CA TYR A 71 26.81 4.30 1.96
C TYR A 71 25.73 3.19 2.05
N ARG A 72 24.83 3.11 1.08
CA ARG A 72 23.81 2.04 1.01
C ARG A 72 24.41 0.65 0.81
N ARG A 73 25.56 0.52 0.13
CA ARG A 73 26.27 -0.75 0.02
C ARG A 73 26.96 -1.11 1.34
N GLU A 74 27.73 -0.20 1.92
CA GLU A 74 28.55 -0.50 3.10
C GLU A 74 27.71 -0.58 4.39
N VAL A 75 26.84 0.39 4.64
CA VAL A 75 26.02 0.48 5.85
C VAL A 75 24.62 -0.06 5.62
N GLY A 76 24.07 0.16 4.42
CA GLY A 76 22.77 -0.37 4.05
C GLY A 76 22.74 -1.90 3.87
N GLN A 77 23.85 -2.60 3.61
CA GLN A 77 23.85 -4.07 3.66
C GLN A 77 23.64 -4.59 5.08
N LEU A 78 24.19 -3.93 6.10
CA LEU A 78 24.06 -4.33 7.50
C LEU A 78 22.63 -4.17 8.03
N ASN A 79 21.91 -3.13 7.62
CA ASN A 79 20.53 -2.86 8.09
C ASN A 79 19.42 -3.26 7.09
N SER A 80 19.70 -3.30 5.78
CA SER A 80 18.70 -3.58 4.74
C SER A 80 18.64 -5.06 4.36
N ALA A 81 19.68 -5.87 4.58
CA ALA A 81 19.55 -7.32 4.40
C ALA A 81 18.52 -7.91 5.38
N ASP A 82 18.54 -7.49 6.64
CA ASP A 82 17.60 -7.97 7.67
C ASP A 82 16.18 -7.41 7.44
N GLN A 83 16.03 -6.10 7.17
CA GLN A 83 14.72 -5.50 6.88
C GLN A 83 14.09 -5.97 5.56
N ARG A 84 14.89 -6.12 4.49
CA ARG A 84 14.40 -6.61 3.19
C ARG A 84 14.11 -8.11 3.27
N SER A 85 14.90 -8.88 4.01
CA SER A 85 14.60 -10.30 4.28
C SER A 85 13.27 -10.46 5.02
N ARG A 86 13.04 -9.67 6.07
CA ARG A 86 11.77 -9.68 6.82
C ARG A 86 10.57 -9.28 5.96
N LEU A 87 10.69 -8.23 5.14
CA LEU A 87 9.63 -7.84 4.22
C LEU A 87 9.35 -8.93 3.18
N VAL A 88 10.39 -9.52 2.59
CA VAL A 88 10.24 -10.64 1.64
C VAL A 88 9.60 -11.86 2.30
N GLN A 89 9.95 -12.18 3.55
CA GLN A 89 9.33 -13.28 4.30
C GLN A 89 7.86 -13.00 4.61
N LEU A 90 7.51 -11.78 5.00
CA LEU A 90 6.11 -11.37 5.22
C LEU A 90 5.27 -11.52 3.95
N TRP A 91 5.76 -10.99 2.82
CA TRP A 91 5.06 -11.11 1.55
C TRP A 91 4.96 -12.55 1.05
N LYS A 92 5.98 -13.38 1.28
CA LYS A 92 5.91 -14.83 1.00
C LYS A 92 4.81 -15.51 1.82
N SER A 93 4.73 -15.22 3.12
CA SER A 93 3.68 -15.78 3.98
C SER A 93 2.28 -15.35 3.51
N GLU A 94 2.15 -14.11 3.04
CA GLU A 94 0.86 -13.59 2.58
C GLU A 94 0.45 -14.21 1.24
N ILE A 95 1.39 -14.39 0.30
CA ILE A 95 1.17 -15.13 -0.94
C ILE A 95 0.73 -16.56 -0.63
N GLU A 96 1.41 -17.26 0.28
CA GLU A 96 1.07 -18.64 0.64
C GLU A 96 -0.32 -18.77 1.30
N LYS A 97 -0.79 -17.74 2.04
CA LYS A 97 -2.15 -17.72 2.56
C LYS A 97 -3.18 -17.50 1.45
N LEU A 98 -2.88 -16.61 0.51
CA LEU A 98 -3.75 -16.34 -0.63
C LEU A 98 -3.87 -17.56 -1.53
N GLU A 99 -2.75 -18.23 -1.82
CA GLU A 99 -2.71 -19.49 -2.59
C GLU A 99 -3.56 -20.58 -1.91
N ARG A 100 -3.41 -20.78 -0.59
CA ARG A 100 -4.27 -21.72 0.17
C ARG A 100 -5.75 -21.36 0.12
N SER A 101 -6.08 -20.06 0.17
CA SER A 101 -7.46 -19.59 0.06
C SER A 101 -8.05 -19.90 -1.31
N VAL A 102 -7.28 -19.64 -2.38
CA VAL A 102 -7.65 -19.97 -3.76
C VAL A 102 -7.89 -21.47 -3.91
N GLU A 103 -6.93 -22.30 -3.47
CA GLU A 103 -7.05 -23.77 -3.55
C GLU A 103 -8.30 -24.29 -2.81
N THR A 104 -8.59 -23.74 -1.62
CA THR A 104 -9.78 -24.10 -0.85
C THR A 104 -11.07 -23.70 -1.58
N MET A 105 -11.11 -22.51 -2.18
CA MET A 105 -12.27 -22.04 -2.94
C MET A 105 -12.49 -22.88 -4.20
N GLU A 106 -11.42 -23.20 -4.94
CA GLU A 106 -11.47 -24.05 -6.12
C GLU A 106 -11.92 -25.47 -5.78
N ALA A 107 -11.43 -26.06 -4.68
CA ALA A 107 -11.89 -27.36 -4.21
C ALA A 107 -13.39 -27.35 -3.88
N ARG A 108 -13.88 -26.30 -3.21
CA ARG A 108 -15.31 -26.13 -2.94
C ARG A 108 -16.14 -26.01 -4.21
N LEU A 109 -15.63 -25.32 -5.24
CA LEU A 109 -16.30 -25.24 -6.54
C LEU A 109 -16.37 -26.61 -7.20
N ARG A 110 -15.28 -27.38 -7.24
CA ARG A 110 -15.28 -28.77 -7.75
C ARG A 110 -16.33 -29.63 -7.05
N HIS A 111 -16.41 -29.55 -5.73
CA HIS A 111 -17.43 -30.29 -4.97
C HIS A 111 -18.86 -29.86 -5.34
N LEU A 112 -19.10 -28.55 -5.48
CA LEU A 112 -20.41 -28.02 -5.87
C LEU A 112 -20.81 -28.41 -7.31
N THR A 113 -19.85 -28.57 -8.23
CA THR A 113 -20.10 -29.06 -9.59
C THR A 113 -20.23 -30.58 -9.67
N GLY A 114 -19.97 -31.30 -8.56
CA GLY A 114 -20.10 -32.75 -8.48
C GLY A 114 -18.80 -33.51 -8.77
N GLU A 115 -17.66 -32.82 -8.84
CA GLU A 115 -16.33 -33.38 -9.02
C GLU A 115 -15.65 -33.64 -7.65
N ASP A 116 -14.65 -34.54 -7.61
CA ASP A 116 -13.83 -34.86 -6.42
C ASP A 116 -14.64 -35.13 -5.12
N LEU A 117 -15.75 -35.86 -5.22
CA LEU A 117 -16.62 -36.15 -4.06
C LEU A 117 -16.05 -37.23 -3.13
N SER A 118 -15.08 -38.02 -3.60
CA SER A 118 -14.44 -39.08 -2.83
C SER A 118 -13.61 -38.56 -1.66
N SER A 119 -13.16 -37.31 -1.71
CA SER A 119 -12.37 -36.67 -0.65
C SER A 119 -13.23 -36.17 0.53
N LEU A 120 -14.56 -36.20 0.41
CA LEU A 120 -15.50 -35.70 1.42
C LEU A 120 -16.00 -36.79 2.37
N SER A 121 -16.20 -36.42 3.64
CA SER A 121 -16.88 -37.29 4.59
C SER A 121 -18.38 -37.38 4.31
N ILE A 122 -19.04 -38.45 4.80
CA ILE A 122 -20.50 -38.60 4.69
C ILE A 122 -21.25 -37.40 5.30
N LYS A 123 -20.72 -36.80 6.37
CA LYS A 123 -21.30 -35.59 6.98
C LYS A 123 -21.22 -34.39 6.05
N ASP A 124 -20.08 -34.21 5.40
CA ASP A 124 -19.84 -33.11 4.46
C ASP A 124 -20.65 -33.28 3.17
N LEU A 125 -20.78 -34.51 2.67
CA LEU A 125 -21.60 -34.83 1.50
C LEU A 125 -23.08 -34.52 1.74
N LYS A 126 -23.63 -34.90 2.92
CA LYS A 126 -25.00 -34.53 3.31
C LYS A 126 -25.19 -33.02 3.42
N LYS A 127 -24.18 -32.31 3.94
CA LYS A 127 -24.21 -30.85 4.03
C LYS A 127 -24.20 -30.20 2.64
N LEU A 128 -23.38 -30.70 1.73
CA LEU A 128 -23.29 -30.26 0.34
C LEU A 128 -24.60 -30.49 -0.41
N GLU A 129 -25.19 -31.68 -0.29
CA GLU A 129 -26.49 -32.01 -0.88
C GLU A 129 -27.58 -31.05 -0.41
N ARG A 130 -27.63 -30.77 0.90
CA ARG A 130 -28.58 -29.80 1.46
C ARG A 130 -28.36 -28.39 0.91
N GLN A 131 -27.11 -27.95 0.79
CA GLN A 131 -26.79 -26.64 0.24
C GLN A 131 -27.22 -26.52 -1.23
N LEU A 132 -26.95 -27.54 -2.05
CA LEU A 132 -27.36 -27.58 -3.46
C LEU A 132 -28.88 -27.58 -3.61
N LYS A 133 -29.61 -28.38 -2.82
CA LYS A 133 -31.09 -28.39 -2.82
C LYS A 133 -31.67 -27.01 -2.51
N ILE A 134 -31.17 -26.35 -1.46
CA ILE A 134 -31.61 -24.99 -1.10
C ILE A 134 -31.26 -24.00 -2.22
N GLY A 135 -30.07 -24.11 -2.81
CA GLY A 135 -29.62 -23.26 -3.91
C GLY A 135 -30.51 -23.37 -5.14
N VAL A 136 -30.83 -24.59 -5.57
CA VAL A 136 -31.75 -24.85 -6.69
C VAL A 136 -33.12 -24.25 -6.42
N GLU A 137 -33.65 -24.42 -5.21
CA GLU A 137 -34.98 -23.89 -4.88
C GLU A 137 -35.02 -22.36 -4.91
N ARG A 138 -33.97 -21.70 -4.41
CA ARG A 138 -33.83 -20.23 -4.52
C ARG A 138 -33.80 -19.76 -5.98
N ILE A 139 -33.07 -20.47 -6.84
CA ILE A 139 -33.00 -20.16 -8.27
C ILE A 139 -34.39 -20.31 -8.91
N ARG A 140 -35.10 -21.40 -8.62
CA ARG A 140 -36.47 -21.63 -9.11
C ARG A 140 -37.42 -20.53 -8.65
N SER A 141 -37.43 -20.19 -7.37
CA SER A 141 -38.29 -19.12 -6.85
C SER A 141 -37.99 -17.78 -7.51
N LYS A 142 -36.71 -17.44 -7.75
CA LYS A 142 -36.35 -16.20 -8.45
C LYS A 142 -36.79 -16.23 -9.92
N LYS A 143 -36.63 -17.37 -10.60
CA LYS A 143 -37.10 -17.58 -11.97
C LYS A 143 -38.61 -17.39 -12.09
N ILE A 144 -39.40 -17.96 -11.18
CA ILE A 144 -40.86 -17.80 -11.14
C ILE A 144 -41.25 -16.32 -10.97
N LYS A 145 -40.69 -15.63 -9.97
CA LYS A 145 -40.94 -14.19 -9.77
C LYS A 145 -40.65 -13.34 -11.01
N MET A 146 -39.56 -13.64 -11.73
CA MET A 146 -39.23 -12.92 -12.96
C MET A 146 -40.22 -13.19 -14.10
N TYR A 147 -40.79 -14.40 -14.21
CA TYR A 147 -41.87 -14.67 -15.16
C TYR A 147 -43.16 -13.98 -14.78
N ASP A 148 -43.51 -13.97 -13.49
CA ASP A 148 -44.70 -13.25 -12.99
C ASP A 148 -44.61 -11.75 -13.26
N GLU A 149 -43.41 -11.15 -13.13
CA GLU A 149 -43.14 -9.74 -13.47
C GLU A 149 -43.14 -9.46 -15.00
N MET A 150 -42.97 -10.48 -15.84
CA MET A 150 -42.95 -10.37 -17.31
C MET A 150 -44.28 -10.72 -17.98
N ALA A 151 -45.24 -11.28 -17.24
CA ALA A 151 -46.58 -11.54 -17.77
C ALA A 151 -47.28 -10.20 -18.07
N PRO A 152 -47.81 -9.97 -19.29
CA PRO A 152 -48.53 -8.74 -19.59
C PRO A 152 -49.75 -8.65 -18.68
N THR A 153 -49.92 -7.51 -18.03
CA THR A 153 -51.15 -7.19 -17.30
C THR A 153 -52.29 -7.03 -18.30
N GLU A 154 -52.96 -8.13 -18.65
CA GLU A 154 -54.23 -8.16 -19.42
C GLU A 154 -55.36 -7.33 -18.75
N ALA A 155 -55.10 -6.76 -17.57
CA ALA A 155 -56.00 -5.90 -16.83
C ALA A 155 -56.05 -4.43 -17.32
N GLU A 156 -55.16 -3.97 -18.20
CA GLU A 156 -55.19 -2.58 -18.70
C GLU A 156 -56.05 -2.37 -19.96
N GLU A 157 -56.33 -3.40 -20.77
CA GLU A 157 -57.19 -3.24 -21.96
C GLU A 157 -58.70 -3.25 -21.65
N GLN A 158 -59.11 -3.81 -20.51
CA GLN A 158 -60.53 -3.89 -20.15
C GLN A 158 -61.09 -2.59 -19.50
N CYS A 159 -60.21 -1.64 -19.15
CA CYS A 159 -60.62 -0.33 -18.61
C CYS A 159 -60.90 0.73 -19.70
N LEU A 160 -60.46 0.54 -20.95
CA LEU A 160 -60.67 1.52 -22.03
C LEU A 160 -62.06 1.44 -22.72
N TRP A 161 -62.85 0.38 -22.45
CA TRP A 161 -64.20 0.23 -23.02
C TRP A 161 -65.33 0.68 -22.08
N CYS A 162 -65.02 1.19 -20.88
CA CYS A 162 -66.00 1.71 -19.93
C CYS A 162 -65.99 3.25 -19.88
N ILE A 163 -66.13 3.92 -21.02
CA ILE A 163 -66.47 5.35 -21.06
C ILE A 163 -68.00 5.46 -21.17
N PRO A 164 -68.72 6.06 -20.19
CA PRO A 164 -70.16 6.22 -20.28
C PRO A 164 -70.49 7.34 -21.28
N THR A 165 -71.26 7.02 -22.32
CA THR A 165 -71.95 8.02 -23.14
C THR A 165 -73.15 8.57 -22.38
N ASN A 166 -73.20 9.90 -22.33
CA ASN A 166 -74.19 10.79 -21.70
C ASN A 166 -75.65 10.31 -21.75
#